data_AF-T1CT64-F1
#
_entry.id   AF-T1CT64-F1
#
_cell.length_a   1.000
_cell.length_b   1.000
_cell.length_c   1.000
_cell.angle_alpha   90.00
_cell.angle_beta   90.00
_cell.angle_gamma   90.00
#
_symmetry.space_group_name_H-M   'P 1'
#
loop_
_entity.id
_entity.type
_entity.pdbx_description
1 polymer ?
#
loop_
_entity_poly.entity_id
_entity_poly.type
_entity_poly.pdbx_seq_one_letter_code
_entity_poly.pdbx_strand_id
1 'polypeptide(L)'
;RNEPRLEATGRKYTSPYRDVIRARIVLYAAEGLDNDAIAARLETPRQIVSKWRKRFFRERLRGLEERSPTGRPALLSPQRPRRH
;
A
#
# COMPACT_ATOMS: atom_id res chain seq x y z
N ARG A 1 15.81 -15.22 25.90
CA ARG A 1 15.33 -13.82 26.05
C ARG A 1 14.85 -13.40 24.65
N ASN A 2 13.56 -13.53 24.37
CA ASN A 2 12.98 -13.22 23.05
C ASN A 2 12.84 -11.69 22.92
N GLU A 3 13.40 -11.08 21.87
CA GLU A 3 13.32 -9.64 21.57
C GLU A 3 12.31 -9.36 20.45
N PRO A 4 11.03 -9.06 20.74
CA PRO A 4 10.01 -8.75 19.73
C PRO A 4 10.09 -7.29 19.28
N ARG A 5 11.24 -6.82 18.77
CA ARG A 5 11.42 -5.41 18.36
C ARG A 5 11.73 -5.18 16.88
N LEU A 6 11.84 -6.22 16.06
CA LEU A 6 12.17 -6.07 14.63
C LEU A 6 10.96 -6.16 13.68
N GLU A 7 9.78 -6.53 14.15
CA GLU A 7 8.61 -6.74 13.28
C GLU A 7 7.84 -5.45 12.91
N ALA A 8 8.21 -4.30 13.50
CA ALA A 8 7.48 -3.04 13.29
C ALA A 8 7.98 -2.20 12.09
N THR A 9 9.16 -2.51 11.53
CA THR A 9 9.81 -1.64 10.52
C THR A 9 9.58 -2.12 9.07
N GLY A 10 9.06 -3.33 8.85
CA GLY A 10 8.76 -3.84 7.51
C GLY A 10 7.55 -3.17 6.83
N ARG A 11 6.73 -2.43 7.59
CA ARG A 11 5.52 -1.75 7.09
C ARG A 11 5.75 -0.31 6.64
N LYS A 12 6.86 0.30 7.06
CA LYS A 12 7.32 1.61 6.57
C LYS A 12 8.04 1.52 5.23
N TYR A 13 8.63 0.36 4.94
CA TYR A 13 9.34 0.08 3.69
C TYR A 13 8.60 -1.04 2.97
N THR A 14 7.46 -0.72 2.34
CA THR A 14 6.97 -1.63 1.29
C THR A 14 8.13 -1.95 0.37
N SER A 15 8.31 -3.23 0.05
CA SER A 15 9.43 -3.67 -0.77
C SER A 15 9.51 -2.80 -2.04
N PRO A 16 10.67 -2.22 -2.38
CA PRO A 16 10.81 -1.34 -3.55
C PRO A 16 10.31 -2.02 -4.83
N TYR A 17 10.40 -3.34 -4.90
CA TYR A 17 9.83 -4.15 -5.98
C TYR A 17 8.31 -3.94 -6.14
N ARG A 18 7.55 -3.94 -5.03
CA ARG A 18 6.09 -3.73 -5.08
C ARG A 18 5.73 -2.33 -5.54
N ASP A 19 6.52 -1.34 -5.18
CA ASP A 19 6.30 0.05 -5.60
C ASP A 19 6.54 0.21 -7.11
N VAL A 20 7.64 -0.37 -7.62
CA VAL A 20 7.95 -0.43 -9.04
C VAL A 20 6.83 -1.13 -9.82
N ILE A 21 6.32 -2.26 -9.34
CA ILE A 21 5.23 -2.99 -10.02
C ILE A 21 3.96 -2.13 -10.11
N ARG A 22 3.60 -1.38 -9.06
CA ARG A 22 2.42 -0.48 -9.08
C ARG A 22 2.59 0.67 -10.05
N ALA A 23 3.77 1.29 -10.05
CA ALA A 23 4.09 2.38 -10.98
C ALA A 23 4.00 1.89 -12.44
N ARG A 24 4.54 0.70 -12.72
CA ARG A 24 4.46 0.08 -14.05
C ARG A 24 3.02 -0.27 -14.46
N ILE A 25 2.19 -0.76 -13.53
CA ILE A 25 0.75 -1.00 -13.78
C ILE A 25 0.07 0.29 -14.26
N VAL A 26 0.28 1.40 -13.56
CA VAL A 26 -0.34 2.70 -13.90
C VAL A 26 0.18 3.22 -15.22
N LEU A 27 1.49 3.12 -15.48
CA LEU A 27 2.10 3.53 -16.73
C LEU A 27 1.48 2.79 -17.93
N TYR A 28 1.46 1.44 -17.89
CA TYR A 28 0.88 0.66 -18.99
C TYR A 28 -0.62 0.88 -19.14
N ALA A 29 -1.34 1.09 -18.04
CA ALA A 29 -2.77 1.42 -18.10
C ALA A 29 -3.01 2.80 -18.76
N ALA A 30 -2.10 3.77 -18.57
CA ALA A 30 -2.14 5.08 -19.23
C ALA A 30 -1.80 4.99 -20.73
N GLU A 31 -0.97 4.03 -21.11
CA GLU A 31 -0.71 3.67 -22.53
C GLU A 31 -1.87 2.91 -23.19
N GLY A 32 -2.95 2.62 -22.45
CA GLY A 32 -4.15 1.98 -22.97
C GLY A 32 -4.13 0.45 -22.98
N LEU A 33 -3.16 -0.18 -22.31
CA LEU A 33 -3.11 -1.64 -22.23
C LEU A 33 -4.26 -2.20 -21.37
N ASP A 34 -4.76 -3.38 -21.75
CA ASP A 34 -5.72 -4.13 -20.94
C ASP A 34 -5.04 -4.74 -19.70
N ASN A 35 -5.83 -4.97 -18.65
CA ASN A 35 -5.34 -5.57 -17.41
C ASN A 35 -4.69 -6.94 -17.63
N ASP A 36 -5.13 -7.71 -18.63
CA ASP A 36 -4.56 -9.00 -18.97
C ASP A 36 -3.14 -8.89 -19.55
N ALA A 37 -2.96 -7.98 -20.51
CA ALA A 37 -1.66 -7.70 -21.11
C ALA A 37 -0.65 -7.17 -20.08
N ILE A 38 -1.11 -6.31 -19.16
CA ILE A 38 -0.30 -5.81 -18.06
C ILE A 38 0.08 -6.93 -17.08
N ALA A 39 -0.87 -7.81 -16.75
CA ALA A 39 -0.66 -8.94 -15.85
C ALA A 39 0.40 -9.91 -16.41
N ALA A 40 0.29 -10.25 -17.69
CA ALA A 40 1.25 -11.09 -18.38
C ALA A 40 2.65 -10.46 -18.41
N ARG A 41 2.75 -9.15 -18.68
CA ARG A 41 4.03 -8.43 -18.80
C ARG A 41 4.76 -8.22 -17.47
N LEU A 42 4.01 -8.14 -16.36
CA LEU A 42 4.55 -7.93 -15.01
C LEU A 42 4.54 -9.20 -14.16
N GLU A 43 4.20 -10.35 -14.76
CA GLU A 43 4.10 -11.65 -14.07
C GLU A 43 3.28 -11.54 -12.77
N THR A 44 2.23 -10.74 -12.83
CA THR A 44 1.45 -10.31 -11.67
C THR A 44 -0.01 -10.69 -11.88
N PRO A 45 -0.73 -11.20 -10.87
CA PRO A 45 -2.13 -11.56 -11.04
C PRO A 45 -3.00 -10.38 -11.51
N ARG A 46 -3.88 -10.62 -12.49
CA ARG A 46 -4.86 -9.64 -13.01
C ARG A 46 -5.65 -8.90 -11.93
N GLN A 47 -5.94 -9.57 -10.81
CA GLN A 47 -6.63 -8.98 -9.65
C GLN A 47 -5.83 -7.85 -9.01
N ILE A 48 -4.49 -7.98 -8.93
CA ILE A 48 -3.60 -6.95 -8.41
C ILE A 48 -3.59 -5.74 -9.35
N VAL A 49 -3.46 -5.98 -10.65
CA VAL A 49 -3.53 -4.93 -11.69
C VAL A 49 -4.85 -4.17 -11.59
N SER A 50 -5.97 -4.90 -11.54
CA SER A 50 -7.31 -4.31 -11.44
C SER A 50 -7.50 -3.48 -10.16
N LYS A 51 -6.97 -3.95 -9.03
CA LYS A 51 -7.00 -3.22 -7.75
C LYS A 51 -6.27 -1.89 -7.85
N TRP A 52 -5.04 -1.89 -8.36
CA TRP A 52 -4.22 -0.69 -8.46
C TRP A 52 -4.74 0.29 -9.51
N ARG A 53 -5.26 -0.20 -10.63
CA ARG A 53 -5.93 0.65 -11.64
C ARG A 53 -7.16 1.36 -11.07
N LYS A 54 -8.02 0.64 -10.33
CA LYS A 54 -9.18 1.22 -9.62
C LYS A 54 -8.74 2.26 -8.58
N ARG A 55 -7.67 1.97 -7.84
CA ARG A 55 -7.12 2.87 -6.83
C ARG A 55 -6.57 4.15 -7.45
N PHE A 56 -5.78 4.02 -8.52
CA PHE A 56 -5.25 5.17 -9.27
C PHE A 56 -6.37 6.01 -9.89
N PHE A 57 -7.44 5.40 -10.39
CA PHE A 57 -8.57 6.17 -10.91
C PHE A 57 -9.24 7.04 -9.83
N ARG A 58 -9.35 6.53 -8.60
CA ARG A 58 -9.98 7.23 -7.46
C ARG A 58 -9.07 8.25 -6.79
N GLU A 59 -7.79 7.93 -6.62
CA GLU A 59 -6.85 8.69 -5.79
C GLU A 59 -5.71 9.35 -6.61
N ARG A 60 -5.61 9.07 -7.91
CA ARG A 60 -4.55 9.56 -8.83
C ARG A 60 -3.15 9.32 -8.26
N LEU A 61 -2.21 10.26 -8.39
CA LEU A 61 -0.84 10.12 -7.88
C LEU A 61 -0.79 9.83 -6.36
N ARG A 62 -1.73 10.38 -5.58
CA ARG A 62 -1.84 10.11 -4.13
C ARG A 62 -2.20 8.65 -3.82
N GLY A 63 -2.77 7.92 -4.78
CA GLY A 63 -3.07 6.50 -4.66
C GLY A 63 -1.89 5.58 -4.97
N LEU A 64 -0.82 6.11 -5.57
CA LEU A 64 0.41 5.39 -5.87
C LEU A 64 1.39 5.44 -4.70
N GLU A 65 1.37 6.52 -3.92
CA GLU A 65 2.02 6.57 -2.62
C GLU A 65 1.37 5.52 -1.71
N GLU A 66 2.18 4.59 -1.20
CA GLU A 66 1.71 3.74 -0.11
C GLU A 66 1.45 4.63 1.09
N ARG A 67 0.23 5.15 1.20
CA ARG A 67 -0.32 5.48 2.51
C ARG A 67 -0.22 4.19 3.31
N SER A 68 0.85 4.13 4.12
CA SER A 68 0.77 3.51 5.44
C SER A 68 -0.63 3.83 5.94
N PRO A 69 -1.48 2.84 6.26
CA PRO A 69 -2.81 3.15 6.78
C PRO A 69 -2.58 4.22 7.81
N THR A 70 -3.12 5.41 7.58
CA THR A 70 -3.03 6.50 8.55
C THR A 70 -3.56 5.85 9.80
N GLY A 71 -2.63 5.47 10.68
CA GLY A 71 -2.95 4.85 11.94
C GLY A 71 -3.87 5.87 12.53
N ARG A 72 -5.14 5.53 12.61
CA ARG A 72 -6.07 6.23 13.48
C ARG A 72 -5.27 6.50 14.73
N PRO A 73 -5.02 7.76 15.16
CA PRO A 73 -4.41 7.94 16.45
C PRO A 73 -5.30 7.14 17.39
N ALA A 74 -4.73 6.09 17.99
CA ALA A 74 -5.36 5.52 19.15
C ALA A 74 -5.47 6.72 20.08
N LEU A 75 -6.68 7.24 20.23
CA LEU A 75 -7.03 8.17 21.28
C LEU A 75 -6.88 7.36 22.56
N LEU A 76 -5.63 7.12 22.97
CA LEU A 76 -5.27 6.90 24.35
C LEU A 76 -5.45 8.26 25.01
N SER A 77 -6.70 8.63 25.24
CA SER A 77 -7.05 9.69 26.16
C SER A 77 -6.38 9.37 27.50
N PRO A 78 -5.67 10.32 28.11
CA PRO A 78 -5.01 10.10 29.39
C PRO A 78 -6.08 10.06 30.47
N GLN A 79 -6.56 8.88 30.84
CA GLN A 79 -7.32 8.73 32.07
C GLN A 79 -6.37 8.34 33.20
N ARG A 80 -5.92 9.38 33.90
CA ARG A 80 -5.49 9.30 35.30
C ARG A 80 -6.04 10.55 36.00
N PRO A 81 -6.32 10.55 37.31
CA PRO A 81 -6.49 9.46 38.28
C PRO A 81 -7.90 9.48 38.92
N ARG A 82 -8.30 8.42 39.62
CA ARG A 82 -9.17 8.60 40.80
C ARG A 82 -8.66 7.77 41.97
N ARG A 83 -8.24 8.51 43.00
CA ARG A 83 -8.06 8.07 44.38
C ARG A 83 -9.38 7.51 44.91
N HIS A 84 -9.30 6.46 45.72
CA HIS A 84 -9.94 6.39 47.03
C HIS A 84 -9.07 5.52 47.94
#